data_AF-A0A1V5TJ24-F1
#
_entry.id   AF-A0A1V5TJ24-F1
#
_cell.length_a   1.000
_cell.length_b   1.000
_cell.length_c   1.000
_cell.angle_alpha   90.00
_cell.angle_beta   90.00
_cell.angle_gamma   90.00
#
_symmetry.space_group_name_H-M   'P 1'
#
loop_
_entity.id
_entity.type
_entity.pdbx_description
1 polymer ?
#
loop_
_entity_poly.entity_id
_entity_poly.type
_entity_poly.pdbx_seq_one_letter_code
_entity_poly.pdbx_strand_id
1 'polypeptide(L)'
;MKSFLPIFILLLLFHSIILAQNNPLTKGADNGYAWISLSQPINKLIDYKRNYLSLILDNQKLQKLSGAQLPALFNCDKEILALQKDTESNSIDLDIIIGLLDEFYSDKNNLIIPVLGAYCYCIKNLAGTDKTELKNYRQELINYSKE
;
A
#
# COMPACT_ATOMS: atom_id res chain seq x y z
N MET A 1 -28.97 -34.38 30.94
CA MET A 1 -28.65 -33.62 29.71
C MET A 1 -27.39 -32.83 29.97
N LYS A 2 -26.26 -33.16 29.34
CA LYS A 2 -25.01 -32.39 29.50
C LYS A 2 -25.19 -31.05 28.79
N SER A 3 -24.90 -29.94 29.47
CA SER A 3 -25.03 -28.60 28.92
C SER A 3 -23.99 -28.41 27.80
N PHE A 4 -24.46 -28.31 26.55
CA PHE A 4 -23.64 -28.03 25.36
C PHE A 4 -23.36 -26.53 25.17
N LEU A 5 -23.93 -25.68 26.04
CA LEU A 5 -23.81 -24.23 26.01
C LEU A 5 -22.35 -23.70 26.03
N PRO A 6 -21.40 -24.23 26.84
CA PRO A 6 -20.03 -23.70 26.85
C PRO A 6 -19.27 -24.01 25.56
N ILE A 7 -19.57 -25.13 24.89
CA ILE A 7 -18.95 -25.51 23.61
C ILE A 7 -19.43 -24.57 22.50
N PHE A 8 -20.72 -24.23 22.51
CA PHE A 8 -21.31 -23.30 21.53
C PHE A 8 -20.75 -21.88 21.68
N ILE A 9 -20.59 -21.39 22.92
CA ILE A 9 -19.97 -20.08 23.20
C ILE A 9 -18.51 -20.07 22.74
N LEU A 10 -17.75 -21.14 23.00
CA LEU A 10 -16.36 -21.25 22.59
C LEU A 10 -16.22 -21.25 21.05
N LEU A 11 -17.09 -21.97 20.33
CA LEU A 11 -17.11 -22.01 18.86
C LEU A 11 -17.46 -20.64 18.25
N LEU A 12 -18.38 -19.90 18.86
CA LEU A 12 -18.71 -18.52 18.45
C LEU A 12 -17.52 -17.59 18.62
N LEU A 13 -16.80 -17.68 19.75
CA LEU A 13 -15.61 -16.86 20.00
C LEU A 13 -14.49 -17.14 18.99
N PHE A 14 -14.27 -18.40 18.60
CA PHE A 14 -13.30 -18.76 17.56
C PHE A 14 -13.70 -18.29 16.15
N HIS A 15 -15.00 -18.29 15.81
CA HIS A 15 -15.47 -17.75 14.53
C HIS A 15 -15.20 -16.24 14.40
N SER A 16 -15.40 -15.48 15.47
CA SER A 16 -15.13 -14.03 15.48
C SER A 16 -13.64 -13.67 15.32
N ILE A 17 -12.71 -14.56 15.74
CA ILE A 17 -11.27 -14.31 15.61
C ILE A 17 -10.78 -14.53 14.17
N ILE A 18 -11.39 -15.46 13.43
CA ILE A 18 -11.01 -15.77 12.04
C ILE A 18 -11.45 -14.66 11.08
N LEU A 19 -12.63 -14.05 11.31
CA LEU A 19 -13.10 -12.91 10.50
C LEU A 19 -12.36 -11.59 10.77
N ALA A 20 -11.64 -11.48 11.90
CA ALA A 20 -10.89 -10.28 12.27
C ALA A 20 -9.46 -10.25 11.71
N GLN A 21 -9.07 -11.24 10.89
CA GLN A 21 -7.76 -11.21 10.24
C GLN A 21 -7.74 -10.11 9.18
N ASN A 22 -6.82 -9.17 9.35
CA ASN A 22 -6.61 -8.09 8.40
C ASN A 22 -6.23 -8.68 7.03
N ASN A 23 -7.06 -8.46 6.02
CA ASN A 23 -6.82 -8.96 4.67
C ASN A 23 -5.63 -8.22 4.04
N PRO A 24 -4.51 -8.92 3.70
CA PRO A 24 -3.33 -8.29 3.09
C PRO A 24 -3.56 -7.84 1.65
N LEU A 25 -4.71 -8.16 1.07
CA LEU A 25 -5.06 -7.86 -0.32
C LEU A 25 -6.26 -6.91 -0.40
N THR A 26 -6.17 -6.00 -1.35
CA THR A 26 -7.28 -5.17 -1.83
C THR A 26 -7.41 -5.40 -3.32
N LYS A 27 -8.54 -6.01 -3.75
CA LYS A 27 -8.79 -6.37 -5.16
C LYS A 27 -7.67 -7.20 -5.81
N GLY A 28 -7.04 -8.07 -5.03
CA GLY A 28 -5.92 -8.91 -5.49
C GLY A 28 -4.56 -8.21 -5.54
N ALA A 29 -4.47 -6.93 -5.16
CA ALA A 29 -3.21 -6.21 -4.99
C ALA A 29 -2.84 -6.14 -3.50
N ASP A 30 -1.55 -6.28 -3.20
CA ASP A 30 -1.05 -6.12 -1.84
C ASP A 30 -1.31 -4.71 -1.29
N ASN A 31 -1.76 -4.62 -0.04
CA ASN A 31 -2.13 -3.36 0.63
C ASN A 31 -1.23 -3.05 1.84
N GLY A 32 -1.60 -2.05 2.63
CA GLY A 32 -0.86 -1.65 3.82
C GLY A 32 -0.72 -2.73 4.87
N TYR A 33 -1.66 -3.69 4.97
CA TYR A 33 -1.51 -4.83 5.87
C TYR A 33 -0.39 -5.78 5.40
N ALA A 34 -0.24 -6.00 4.09
CA ALA A 34 0.92 -6.70 3.54
C ALA A 34 2.20 -5.92 3.82
N TRP A 35 2.20 -4.61 3.57
CA TRP A 35 3.37 -3.74 3.79
C TRP A 35 3.88 -3.75 5.23
N ILE A 36 3.00 -3.57 6.22
CA ILE A 36 3.42 -3.56 7.63
C ILE A 36 3.88 -4.95 8.09
N SER A 37 3.37 -6.03 7.51
CA SER A 37 3.80 -7.40 7.85
C SER A 37 5.27 -7.67 7.52
N LEU A 38 5.83 -6.90 6.57
CA LEU A 38 7.25 -6.92 6.22
C LEU A 38 8.13 -6.30 7.33
N SER A 39 7.55 -5.60 8.31
CA SER A 39 8.28 -4.96 9.41
C SER A 39 8.49 -5.96 10.56
N GLN A 40 9.59 -6.72 10.53
CA GLN A 40 10.04 -7.57 11.65
C GLN A 40 10.95 -6.76 12.61
N PRO A 41 11.41 -7.28 13.76
CA PRO A 41 12.18 -6.48 14.74
C PRO A 41 13.70 -6.39 14.50
N ILE A 42 14.24 -6.86 13.36
CA ILE A 42 15.71 -7.00 13.18
C ILE A 42 16.21 -6.23 11.96
N ASN A 43 17.13 -5.28 12.17
CA ASN A 43 17.77 -4.31 11.26
C ASN A 43 18.26 -4.78 9.85
N LYS A 44 18.02 -6.02 9.40
CA LYS A 44 18.19 -6.50 8.01
C LYS A 44 16.98 -6.15 7.09
N LEU A 45 16.17 -5.16 7.45
CA LEU A 45 14.80 -4.97 6.96
C LEU A 45 14.60 -3.99 5.81
N ILE A 46 15.50 -3.01 5.67
CA ILE A 46 15.43 -2.05 4.56
C ILE A 46 15.50 -2.81 3.23
N ASP A 47 16.33 -3.85 3.15
CA ASP A 47 16.47 -4.67 1.95
C ASP A 47 15.17 -5.39 1.56
N TYR A 48 14.34 -5.82 2.52
CA TYR A 48 13.08 -6.52 2.20
C TYR A 48 12.03 -5.59 1.61
N LYS A 49 11.75 -4.44 2.25
CA LYS A 49 10.80 -3.46 1.72
C LYS A 49 11.29 -2.88 0.40
N ARG A 50 12.61 -2.67 0.25
CA ARG A 50 13.21 -2.24 -1.01
C ARG A 50 13.01 -3.26 -2.12
N ASN A 51 13.40 -4.53 -1.90
CA ASN A 51 13.21 -5.59 -2.90
C ASN A 51 11.72 -5.78 -3.26
N TYR A 52 10.86 -5.71 -2.26
CA TYR A 52 9.43 -5.86 -2.42
C TYR A 52 8.82 -4.70 -3.23
N LEU A 53 9.16 -3.45 -2.90
CA LEU A 53 8.72 -2.29 -3.68
C LEU A 53 9.25 -2.34 -5.11
N SER A 54 10.53 -2.68 -5.30
CA SER A 54 11.12 -2.86 -6.63
C SER A 54 10.34 -3.89 -7.45
N LEU A 55 9.98 -5.03 -6.86
CA LEU A 55 9.18 -6.07 -7.52
C LEU A 55 7.80 -5.55 -7.96
N ILE A 56 7.12 -4.77 -7.11
CA ILE A 56 5.83 -4.16 -7.45
C ILE A 56 5.97 -3.20 -8.63
N LEU A 57 7.01 -2.35 -8.62
CA LEU A 57 7.25 -1.36 -9.67
C LEU A 57 7.67 -2.02 -10.99
N ASP A 58 8.49 -3.07 -10.94
CA ASP A 58 8.86 -3.86 -12.12
C ASP A 58 7.64 -4.57 -12.72
N ASN A 59 6.78 -5.17 -11.89
CA ASN A 59 5.53 -5.76 -12.35
C ASN A 59 4.58 -4.72 -12.95
N GLN A 60 4.51 -3.52 -12.38
CA GLN A 60 3.74 -2.41 -12.96
C GLN A 60 4.27 -2.05 -14.35
N LYS A 61 5.60 -1.93 -14.50
CA LYS A 61 6.26 -1.64 -15.78
C LYS A 61 5.96 -2.73 -16.81
N LEU A 62 6.07 -4.00 -16.43
CA LEU A 62 5.76 -5.13 -17.31
C LEU A 62 4.29 -5.13 -17.75
N GLN A 63 3.36 -4.84 -16.86
CA GLN A 63 1.93 -4.72 -17.19
C GLN A 63 1.67 -3.59 -18.19
N LYS A 64 2.33 -2.44 -18.03
CA LYS A 64 2.24 -1.34 -19.01
C LYS A 64 2.77 -1.77 -20.38
N LEU A 65 3.89 -2.47 -20.42
CA LEU A 65 4.49 -2.97 -21.67
C LEU A 65 3.63 -4.03 -22.37
N SER A 66 2.89 -4.84 -21.62
CA SER A 66 1.97 -5.85 -22.17
C SER A 66 0.62 -5.27 -22.61
N GLY A 67 0.39 -3.97 -22.43
CA GLY A 67 -0.88 -3.32 -22.75
C GLY A 67 -1.99 -3.57 -21.72
N ALA A 68 -1.66 -4.14 -20.56
CA ALA A 68 -2.62 -4.27 -19.47
C ALA A 68 -2.99 -2.89 -18.91
N GLN A 69 -4.28 -2.64 -18.72
CA GLN A 69 -4.76 -1.39 -18.13
C GLN A 69 -4.73 -1.50 -16.61
N LEU A 70 -3.77 -0.80 -16.00
CA LEU A 70 -3.81 -0.51 -14.57
C LEU A 70 -4.88 0.58 -14.31
N PRO A 71 -5.52 0.57 -13.13
CA PRO A 71 -6.36 1.68 -12.71
C PRO A 71 -5.61 3.01 -12.87
N ALA A 72 -6.27 4.02 -13.44
CA ALA A 72 -5.64 5.34 -13.64
C ALA A 72 -5.14 5.95 -12.32
N LEU A 73 -5.82 5.62 -11.22
CA LEU A 73 -5.41 5.95 -9.85
C LEU A 73 -4.02 5.45 -9.48
N PHE A 74 -3.49 4.42 -10.14
CA PHE A 74 -2.17 3.85 -9.88
C PHE A 74 -1.13 4.30 -10.91
N ASN A 75 -1.39 5.40 -11.61
CA ASN A 75 -0.47 5.99 -12.56
C ASN A 75 0.02 7.36 -12.06
N CYS A 76 1.31 7.46 -11.76
CA CYS A 76 2.00 8.70 -11.39
C CYS A 76 3.17 9.02 -12.34
N ASP A 77 3.13 8.53 -13.58
CA ASP A 77 4.24 8.72 -14.53
C ASP A 77 4.54 10.19 -14.81
N LYS A 78 3.52 11.05 -14.79
CA LYS A 78 3.69 12.49 -15.00
C LYS A 78 4.52 13.12 -13.88
N GLU A 79 4.22 12.76 -12.64
CA GLU A 79 4.91 13.25 -11.46
C GLU A 79 6.32 12.67 -11.34
N ILE A 80 6.51 11.39 -11.69
CA ILE A 80 7.84 10.79 -11.81
C ILE A 80 8.70 11.57 -12.82
N LEU A 81 8.14 11.87 -14.00
CA LEU A 81 8.85 12.64 -15.03
C LEU A 81 9.13 14.09 -14.60
N ALA A 82 8.26 14.71 -13.81
CA ALA A 82 8.50 16.03 -13.25
C ALA A 82 9.67 16.01 -12.26
N LEU A 83 9.67 15.06 -11.32
CA LEU A 83 10.73 14.86 -10.34
C LEU A 83 12.09 14.58 -10.99
N GLN A 84 12.12 13.84 -12.11
CA GLN A 84 13.36 13.56 -12.84
C GLN A 84 13.95 14.77 -13.59
N LYS A 85 13.15 15.81 -13.85
CA LYS A 85 13.58 17.01 -14.60
C LYS A 85 14.07 18.15 -13.71
N ASP A 86 13.60 18.23 -12.47
CA ASP A 86 13.84 19.36 -11.57
C ASP A 86 15.13 19.24 -10.73
N THR A 87 15.86 18.11 -10.80
CA THR A 87 17.11 17.92 -10.02
C THR A 87 18.29 17.50 -10.89
N GLU A 88 19.41 18.24 -10.81
CA GLU A 88 20.71 17.90 -11.45
C GLU A 88 21.37 16.63 -10.88
N SER A 89 20.78 16.00 -9.85
CA SER A 89 21.30 14.79 -9.24
C SER A 89 20.17 13.96 -8.65
N ASN A 90 20.10 12.72 -9.13
CA ASN A 90 19.57 11.51 -8.49
C ASN A 90 18.10 11.15 -8.77
N SER A 91 17.97 9.95 -9.33
CA SER A 91 16.81 9.07 -9.26
C SER A 91 16.03 9.20 -7.95
N ILE A 92 14.70 9.08 -8.02
CA ILE A 92 13.83 8.91 -6.85
C ILE A 92 14.45 7.85 -5.92
N ASP A 93 14.92 8.27 -4.75
CA ASP A 93 15.54 7.39 -3.78
C ASP A 93 14.48 6.48 -3.16
N LEU A 94 14.61 5.17 -3.39
CA LEU A 94 13.67 4.19 -2.85
C LEU A 94 13.61 4.22 -1.32
N ASP A 95 14.68 4.59 -0.62
CA ASP A 95 14.67 4.64 0.84
C ASP A 95 13.79 5.78 1.36
N ILE A 96 13.80 6.92 0.66
CA ILE A 96 12.89 8.04 0.94
C ILE A 96 11.44 7.59 0.72
N ILE A 97 11.16 6.88 -0.37
CA ILE A 97 9.82 6.37 -0.67
C ILE A 97 9.35 5.35 0.38
N ILE A 98 10.23 4.45 0.82
CA ILE A 98 9.92 3.47 1.87
C ILE A 98 9.54 4.19 3.16
N GLY A 99 10.29 5.23 3.54
CA GLY A 99 9.98 6.06 4.71
C GLY A 99 8.61 6.74 4.59
N LEU A 100 8.29 7.29 3.42
CA LEU A 100 6.98 7.92 3.16
C LEU A 100 5.83 6.91 3.16
N LEU A 101 6.05 5.69 2.68
CA LEU A 101 5.08 4.60 2.75
C LEU A 101 4.84 4.17 4.20
N ASP A 102 5.89 4.08 5.01
CA ASP A 102 5.79 3.78 6.44
C ASP A 102 4.99 4.87 7.19
N GLU A 103 5.22 6.14 6.87
CA GLU A 103 4.41 7.25 7.38
C GLU A 103 2.96 7.16 6.90
N PHE A 104 2.74 6.93 5.60
CA PHE A 104 1.40 6.83 5.01
C PHE A 104 0.58 5.72 5.67
N TYR A 105 1.18 4.55 5.90
CA TYR A 105 0.51 3.41 6.53
C TYR A 105 0.47 3.44 8.06
N SER A 106 1.03 4.48 8.69
CA SER A 106 0.83 4.72 10.13
C SER A 106 -0.63 5.07 10.46
N ASP A 107 -1.38 5.65 9.52
CA ASP A 107 -2.83 5.82 9.63
C ASP A 107 -3.55 4.52 9.25
N LYS A 108 -4.26 3.94 10.21
CA LYS A 108 -5.02 2.69 10.02
C LYS A 108 -6.03 2.75 8.88
N ASN A 109 -6.59 3.93 8.59
CA ASN A 109 -7.53 4.09 7.48
C ASN A 109 -6.87 3.88 6.11
N ASN A 110 -5.54 4.00 6.04
CA ASN A 110 -4.78 3.81 4.82
C ASN A 110 -4.39 2.34 4.59
N LEU A 111 -4.51 1.45 5.58
CA LEU A 111 -4.04 0.07 5.47
C LEU A 111 -4.75 -0.74 4.38
N ILE A 112 -5.98 -0.34 4.02
CA ILE A 112 -6.72 -0.97 2.93
C ILE A 112 -6.24 -0.52 1.54
N ILE A 113 -5.42 0.52 1.43
CA ILE A 113 -4.99 1.09 0.15
C ILE A 113 -3.87 0.22 -0.43
N PRO A 114 -3.96 -0.21 -1.72
CA PRO A 114 -2.88 -0.93 -2.38
C PRO A 114 -1.54 -0.19 -2.34
N VAL A 115 -0.44 -0.93 -2.18
CA VAL A 115 0.92 -0.38 -2.08
C VAL A 115 1.26 0.50 -3.29
N LEU A 116 0.83 0.11 -4.49
CA LEU A 116 1.06 0.91 -5.69
C LEU A 116 0.31 2.25 -5.69
N GLY A 117 -0.90 2.29 -5.11
CA GLY A 117 -1.65 3.53 -4.94
C GLY A 117 -1.02 4.46 -3.89
N ALA A 118 -0.59 3.88 -2.76
CA ALA A 118 0.17 4.61 -1.74
C ALA A 118 1.51 5.14 -2.29
N TYR A 119 2.19 4.36 -3.13
CA TYR A 119 3.39 4.79 -3.83
C TYR A 119 3.10 6.03 -4.69
N CYS A 120 2.05 6.01 -5.51
CA CYS A 120 1.66 7.16 -6.33
C CYS A 120 1.31 8.40 -5.47
N TYR A 121 0.69 8.21 -4.31
CA TYR A 121 0.46 9.29 -3.34
C TYR A 121 1.79 9.91 -2.86
N CYS A 122 2.76 9.07 -2.50
CA CYS A 122 4.09 9.53 -2.06
C CYS A 122 4.81 10.29 -3.17
N ILE A 123 4.75 9.81 -4.41
CA ILE A 123 5.32 10.49 -5.58
C ILE A 123 4.68 11.86 -5.80
N LYS A 124 3.34 11.95 -5.77
CA LYS A 124 2.63 13.23 -5.91
C LYS A 124 3.03 14.22 -4.81
N ASN A 125 3.15 13.74 -3.57
CA ASN A 125 3.58 14.57 -2.45
C ASN A 125 5.00 15.11 -2.65
N LEU A 126 5.93 14.25 -3.08
CA LEU A 126 7.30 14.67 -3.41
C LEU A 126 7.35 15.66 -4.57
N ALA A 127 6.49 15.50 -5.57
CA ALA A 127 6.37 16.41 -6.70
C ALA A 127 5.72 17.76 -6.34
N GLY A 128 5.39 17.99 -5.07
CA GLY A 128 4.83 19.25 -4.60
C GLY A 128 3.36 19.45 -4.95
N THR A 129 2.60 18.38 -5.18
CA THR A 129 1.14 18.46 -5.36
C THR A 129 0.49 19.17 -4.16
N ASP A 130 -0.51 20.02 -4.42
CA ASP A 130 -1.21 20.77 -3.38
C ASP A 130 -1.84 19.83 -2.32
N LYS A 131 -1.86 20.27 -1.06
CA LYS A 131 -2.38 19.47 0.06
C LYS A 131 -3.84 19.08 -0.11
N THR A 132 -4.65 19.95 -0.70
CA THR A 132 -6.08 19.68 -0.96
C THR A 132 -6.22 18.60 -2.02
N GLU A 133 -5.44 18.69 -3.09
CA GLU A 133 -5.41 17.70 -4.17
C GLU A 133 -4.91 16.35 -3.66
N LEU A 134 -3.84 16.32 -2.86
CA LEU A 134 -3.36 15.09 -2.20
C LEU A 134 -4.44 14.46 -1.32
N LYS A 135 -5.15 15.26 -0.52
CA LYS A 135 -6.22 14.75 0.34
C LYS A 135 -7.37 14.14 -0.48
N ASN A 136 -7.76 14.78 -1.58
CA ASN A 136 -8.78 14.26 -2.48
C ASN A 136 -8.33 12.95 -3.11
N TYR A 137 -7.10 12.92 -3.62
CA TYR A 137 -6.51 11.72 -4.21
C TYR A 137 -6.42 10.56 -3.22
N ARG A 138 -6.02 10.81 -1.96
CA ARG A 138 -6.10 9.82 -0.87
C ARG A 138 -7.53 9.30 -0.69
N GLN A 139 -8.53 10.18 -0.72
CA GLN A 139 -9.92 9.76 -0.57
C GLN A 139 -10.39 8.89 -1.74
N GLU A 140 -9.96 9.18 -2.98
CA GLU A 140 -10.22 8.33 -4.14
C GLU A 140 -9.60 6.94 -3.97
N LEU A 141 -8.36 6.86 -3.46
CA LEU A 141 -7.71 5.58 -3.14
C LEU A 141 -8.49 4.79 -2.08
N ILE A 142 -9.00 5.46 -1.04
CA ILE A 142 -9.85 4.84 -0.02
C ILE A 142 -11.14 4.31 -0.64
N ASN A 143 -11.81 5.10 -1.48
CA ASN A 143 -13.06 4.71 -2.13
C ASN A 143 -12.85 3.50 -3.04
N TYR A 144 -11.82 3.55 -3.89
CA TYR A 144 -11.41 2.42 -4.73
C TYR A 144 -11.17 1.15 -3.91
N SER A 145 -10.62 1.28 -2.70
CA SER A 145 -10.27 0.13 -1.86
C SER A 145 -11.46 -0.49 -1.13
N LYS A 146 -12.59 0.23 -1.04
CA LYS A 146 -13.81 -0.21 -0.35
C LYS A 146 -14.87 -0.76 -1.29
N GLU A 147 -14.99 -0.16 -2.47
CA GLU A 147 -15.90 -0.60 -3.56
C GLU A 147 -15.50 -1.97 -4.10
#